data_AF-A0A1M6FMR4-F1
#
_entry.id   AF-A0A1M6FMR4-F1
#
_cell.length_a   1.000
_cell.length_b   1.000
_cell.length_c   1.000
_cell.angle_alpha   90.00
_cell.angle_beta   90.00
_cell.angle_gamma   90.00
#
_symmetry.space_group_name_H-M   'P 1'
#
loop_
_entity.id
_entity.type
_entity.pdbx_description
1 polymer ?
#
loop_
_entity_poly.entity_id
_entity_poly.type
_entity_poly.pdbx_seq_one_letter_code
_entity_poly.pdbx_strand_id
1 'polypeptide(L)'
;MNLNELREQDLYDNPTPRVPVCLVLDTSGSMMGEPIDELNKGVALFFKSIKDDPIAKYAAEISIINFGGAIANKVLDFTTVEKQKVPTLEAHGLTPMGSAITMALDILERRKEEYSEAGVEYFQPWLVIMTDGIPTDSIEEVIQRTVKLVNNRKLTVFPIGIGDEADMDILSKFSPGNAPAKLKDLDFTALFEWLSQSVIDTSKSMAGESINLKDPSTWMELDL
;
A
#
# COMPACT_ATOMS: atom_id res chain seq x y z
N MET A 1 3.34 27.93 -6.26
CA MET A 1 3.57 26.64 -6.93
C MET A 1 2.34 25.77 -6.76
N ASN A 2 1.97 25.02 -7.79
CA ASN A 2 0.93 23.99 -7.67
C ASN A 2 1.52 22.70 -7.04
N LEU A 3 0.67 21.72 -6.71
CA LEU A 3 1.10 20.49 -6.02
C LEU A 3 2.11 19.68 -6.86
N ASN A 4 2.02 19.72 -8.19
CA ASN A 4 2.95 19.01 -9.08
C ASN A 4 4.33 19.66 -9.08
N GLU A 5 4.40 20.98 -9.17
CA GLU A 5 5.65 21.73 -9.06
C GLU A 5 6.35 21.50 -7.71
N LEU A 6 5.58 21.40 -6.62
CA LEU A 6 6.11 21.09 -5.28
C LEU A 6 6.66 19.66 -5.17
N ARG A 7 6.12 18.70 -5.94
CA ARG A 7 6.58 17.31 -5.98
C ARG A 7 7.85 17.16 -6.81
N GLU A 8 7.90 17.81 -7.97
CA GLU A 8 9.11 17.81 -8.82
C GLU A 8 10.28 18.46 -8.09
N GLN A 9 10.05 19.60 -7.45
CA GLN A 9 11.10 20.27 -6.67
C GLN A 9 11.61 19.38 -5.51
N ASP A 10 10.71 18.64 -4.84
CA ASP A 10 11.10 17.72 -3.77
C ASP A 10 12.01 16.59 -4.24
N LEU A 11 11.83 16.10 -5.47
CA LEU A 11 12.71 15.07 -6.05
C LEU A 11 14.14 15.58 -6.23
N TYR A 12 14.32 16.85 -6.57
CA TYR A 12 15.65 17.45 -6.75
C TYR A 12 16.31 17.84 -5.42
N ASP A 13 15.52 18.36 -4.48
CA ASP A 13 16.05 18.96 -3.24
C ASP A 13 16.31 17.93 -2.13
N ASN A 14 15.66 16.76 -2.17
CA ASN A 14 15.74 15.73 -1.14
C ASN A 14 16.52 14.50 -1.65
N PRO A 15 17.78 14.31 -1.20
CA PRO A 15 18.67 13.25 -1.69
C PRO A 15 18.34 11.86 -1.13
N THR A 16 17.31 11.72 -0.28
CA THR A 16 16.98 10.43 0.36
C THR A 16 16.35 9.46 -0.65
N PRO A 17 16.82 8.21 -0.75
CA PRO A 17 16.18 7.21 -1.60
C PRO A 17 14.71 7.01 -1.25
N ARG A 18 13.84 6.91 -2.27
CA ARG A 18 12.39 6.87 -2.07
C ARG A 18 11.86 5.48 -1.81
N VAL A 19 10.93 5.35 -0.87
CA VAL A 19 10.16 4.12 -0.59
C VAL A 19 8.72 4.34 -1.07
N PRO A 20 8.39 3.99 -2.33
CA PRO A 20 7.03 4.11 -2.84
C PRO A 20 6.12 3.01 -2.28
N VAL A 21 5.07 3.41 -1.56
CA VAL A 21 4.05 2.52 -0.97
C VAL A 21 2.66 2.89 -1.49
N CYS A 22 2.00 1.97 -2.19
CA CYS A 22 0.61 2.14 -2.61
C CYS A 22 -0.30 1.28 -1.73
N LEU A 23 -1.21 1.93 -1.00
CA LEU A 23 -2.28 1.28 -0.25
C LEU A 23 -3.51 1.15 -1.15
N VAL A 24 -3.99 -0.07 -1.36
CA VAL A 24 -5.21 -0.41 -2.10
C VAL A 24 -6.22 -0.95 -1.11
N LEU A 25 -7.14 -0.07 -0.70
CA LEU A 25 -7.98 -0.27 0.48
C LEU A 25 -9.43 -0.50 0.08
N ASP A 26 -9.99 -1.62 0.52
CA ASP A 26 -11.41 -1.90 0.39
C ASP A 26 -12.21 -0.97 1.32
N THR A 27 -13.18 -0.30 0.72
CA THR A 27 -14.18 0.55 1.36
C THR A 27 -15.56 0.20 0.81
N SER A 28 -15.80 -1.07 0.48
CA SER A 28 -17.09 -1.59 0.02
C SER A 28 -18.11 -1.66 1.17
N GLY A 29 -19.34 -2.06 0.86
CA GLY A 29 -20.42 -2.11 1.84
C GLY A 29 -20.17 -3.05 3.04
N SER A 30 -19.39 -4.11 2.87
CA SER A 30 -19.04 -5.06 3.94
C SER A 30 -18.17 -4.42 5.03
N MET A 31 -17.37 -3.41 4.66
CA MET A 31 -16.52 -2.66 5.58
C MET A 31 -17.29 -1.67 6.48
N MET A 32 -18.61 -1.49 6.28
CA MET A 32 -19.41 -0.54 7.07
C MET A 32 -19.42 -0.88 8.57
N GLY A 33 -19.26 0.15 9.40
CA GLY A 33 -19.24 0.02 10.86
C GLY A 33 -17.83 0.00 11.42
N GLU A 34 -17.54 -0.93 12.31
CA GLU A 34 -16.24 -1.03 13.00
C GLU A 34 -15.04 -1.21 12.04
N PRO A 35 -15.09 -2.01 10.96
CA PRO A 35 -13.93 -2.22 10.09
C PRO A 35 -13.39 -0.95 9.43
N ILE A 36 -14.26 -0.10 8.88
CA ILE A 36 -13.83 1.18 8.26
C ILE A 36 -13.31 2.18 9.30
N ASP A 37 -13.85 2.18 10.52
CA ASP A 37 -13.38 3.02 11.62
C ASP A 37 -11.97 2.61 12.07
N GLU A 38 -11.72 1.31 12.24
CA GLU A 38 -10.40 0.78 12.60
C GLU A 38 -9.39 0.93 11.46
N LEU A 39 -9.81 0.75 10.21
CA LEU A 39 -8.97 1.04 9.04
C LEU A 39 -8.51 2.51 9.03
N ASN A 40 -9.44 3.46 9.23
CA ASN A 40 -9.10 4.88 9.30
C ASN A 40 -8.13 5.20 10.45
N LYS A 41 -8.33 4.62 11.64
CA LYS A 41 -7.41 4.77 12.78
C LYS A 41 -6.02 4.23 12.47
N GLY A 42 -5.95 3.03 11.89
CA GLY A 42 -4.71 2.39 11.49
C GLY A 42 -3.94 3.20 10.45
N VAL A 43 -4.61 3.69 9.41
CA VAL A 43 -3.98 4.56 8.39
C VAL A 43 -3.49 5.87 9.03
N ALA A 44 -4.26 6.49 9.92
CA ALA A 44 -3.81 7.70 10.61
C ALA A 44 -2.56 7.45 11.48
N LEU A 45 -2.50 6.30 12.16
CA LEU A 45 -1.33 5.89 12.95
C LEU A 45 -0.12 5.63 12.06
N PHE A 46 -0.30 4.96 10.91
CA PHE A 46 0.75 4.70 9.93
C PHE A 46 1.45 5.99 9.49
N PHE A 47 0.66 6.98 9.06
CA PHE A 47 1.18 8.27 8.65
C PHE A 47 1.87 9.01 9.79
N LYS A 48 1.30 8.96 10.99
CA LYS A 48 1.92 9.58 12.18
C LYS A 48 3.27 8.96 12.49
N SER A 49 3.37 7.62 12.52
CA SER A 49 4.60 6.92 12.83
C SER A 49 5.71 7.23 11.82
N ILE A 50 5.39 7.31 10.52
CA ILE A 50 6.37 7.67 9.50
C ILE A 50 6.77 9.15 9.63
N LYS A 51 5.81 10.04 9.90
CA LYS A 51 6.08 11.47 10.05
C LYS A 51 6.97 11.80 11.25
N ASP A 52 6.86 11.03 12.31
CA ASP A 52 7.65 11.19 13.54
C ASP A 52 9.09 10.62 13.39
N ASP A 53 9.36 9.77 12.38
CA ASP A 53 10.72 9.29 12.10
C ASP A 53 11.51 10.30 11.23
N PRO A 54 12.74 10.68 11.64
CA PRO A 54 13.50 11.75 11.00
C PRO A 54 13.95 11.45 9.57
N ILE A 55 14.01 10.18 9.16
CA ILE A 55 14.45 9.75 7.82
C ILE A 55 13.22 9.34 7.00
N ALA A 56 12.37 8.49 7.57
CA ALA A 56 11.24 7.91 6.83
C ALA A 56 10.26 8.97 6.34
N LYS A 57 10.07 10.08 7.07
CA LYS A 57 9.20 11.19 6.63
C LYS A 57 9.60 11.85 5.30
N TYR A 58 10.88 11.71 4.92
CA TYR A 58 11.46 12.20 3.66
C TYR A 58 11.64 11.09 2.62
N ALA A 59 11.75 9.84 3.05
CA ALA A 59 11.93 8.69 2.17
C ALA A 59 10.60 8.10 1.66
N ALA A 60 9.62 7.95 2.56
CA ALA A 60 8.37 7.29 2.28
C ALA A 60 7.47 8.19 1.44
N GLU A 61 7.02 7.66 0.30
CA GLU A 61 5.98 8.29 -0.50
C GLU A 61 4.79 7.36 -0.58
N ILE A 62 3.65 7.83 -0.07
CA ILE A 62 2.45 7.01 0.05
C ILE A 62 1.42 7.45 -0.98
N SER A 63 0.78 6.51 -1.64
CA SER A 63 -0.46 6.73 -2.40
C SER A 63 -1.56 5.87 -1.79
N ILE A 64 -2.80 6.36 -1.83
CA ILE A 64 -3.97 5.61 -1.37
C ILE A 64 -4.97 5.55 -2.50
N ILE A 65 -5.31 4.33 -2.89
CA ILE A 65 -6.45 4.01 -3.74
C ILE A 65 -7.47 3.32 -2.86
N ASN A 66 -8.71 3.79 -2.90
CA ASN A 66 -9.83 3.05 -2.32
C ASN A 66 -10.74 2.49 -3.40
N PHE A 67 -11.43 1.41 -3.07
CA PHE A 67 -12.46 0.81 -3.92
C PHE A 67 -13.64 0.39 -3.07
N GLY A 68 -14.84 0.73 -3.53
CA GLY A 68 -16.08 0.69 -2.76
C GLY A 68 -17.24 1.24 -3.60
N GLY A 69 -16.97 2.26 -4.42
CA GLY A 69 -17.95 2.72 -5.40
C GLY A 69 -18.09 1.79 -6.61
N ALA A 70 -18.77 2.30 -7.65
CA ALA A 70 -18.75 1.68 -8.98
C ALA A 70 -17.36 1.71 -9.65
N ILE A 71 -16.44 2.53 -9.13
CA ILE A 71 -15.07 2.71 -9.62
C ILE A 71 -14.10 2.80 -8.43
N ALA A 72 -12.84 2.43 -8.66
CA ALA A 72 -11.73 2.73 -7.76
C ALA A 72 -11.33 4.21 -7.87
N ASN A 73 -10.85 4.81 -6.77
CA ASN A 73 -10.44 6.21 -6.73
C ASN A 73 -9.06 6.35 -6.07
N LYS A 74 -8.18 7.15 -6.68
CA LYS A 74 -6.96 7.63 -6.03
C LYS A 74 -7.31 8.79 -5.10
N VAL A 75 -7.48 8.50 -3.82
CA VAL A 75 -7.85 9.49 -2.79
C VAL A 75 -6.64 10.24 -2.23
N LEU A 76 -5.44 9.69 -2.40
CA LEU A 76 -4.19 10.35 -2.07
C LEU A 76 -3.14 9.99 -3.13
N ASP A 77 -2.43 10.98 -3.67
CA ASP A 77 -1.34 10.77 -4.63
C ASP A 77 0.04 10.74 -3.97
N PHE A 78 1.02 10.14 -4.65
CA PHE A 78 2.40 10.05 -4.15
C PHE A 78 2.99 11.41 -3.82
N THR A 79 3.41 11.58 -2.58
CA THR A 79 4.17 12.71 -2.05
C THR A 79 4.85 12.23 -0.75
N THR A 80 5.91 12.91 -0.30
CA THR A 80 6.51 12.64 1.00
C THR A 80 5.50 12.84 2.13
N VAL A 81 5.53 11.94 3.12
CA VAL A 81 4.56 11.93 4.24
C VAL A 81 4.52 13.26 5.00
N GLU A 82 5.63 13.98 5.10
CA GLU A 82 5.69 15.29 5.77
C GLU A 82 4.65 16.29 5.21
N LYS A 83 4.40 16.24 3.89
CA LYS A 83 3.53 17.14 3.14
C LYS A 83 2.11 16.62 2.94
N GLN A 84 1.83 15.38 3.33
CA GLN A 84 0.53 14.75 3.10
C GLN A 84 -0.46 15.01 4.24
N LYS A 85 -1.75 15.00 3.86
CA LYS A 85 -2.88 14.95 4.80
C LYS A 85 -3.57 13.61 4.62
N VAL A 86 -3.81 12.92 5.72
CA VAL A 86 -4.47 11.61 5.71
C VAL A 86 -5.94 11.81 5.33
N PRO A 87 -6.46 11.12 4.30
CA PRO A 87 -7.88 11.16 3.97
C PRO A 87 -8.70 10.36 4.98
N THR A 88 -9.97 10.70 5.12
CA THR A 88 -10.96 9.85 5.79
C THR A 88 -11.66 9.02 4.73
N LEU A 89 -11.73 7.71 4.95
CA LEU A 89 -12.34 6.73 4.08
C LEU A 89 -13.77 6.43 4.55
N GLU A 90 -14.68 6.23 3.60
CA GLU A 90 -16.08 5.92 3.87
C GLU A 90 -16.49 4.63 3.14
N ALA A 91 -17.07 3.69 3.89
CA ALA A 91 -17.50 2.40 3.37
C ALA A 91 -18.86 2.50 2.66
N HIS A 92 -18.92 2.05 1.41
CA HIS A 92 -20.12 2.01 0.59
C HIS A 92 -19.90 1.11 -0.64
N GLY A 93 -20.97 0.57 -1.22
CA GLY A 93 -21.01 0.00 -2.58
C GLY A 93 -20.33 -1.37 -2.79
N LEU A 94 -19.70 -1.55 -3.96
CA LEU A 94 -19.15 -2.80 -4.53
C LEU A 94 -17.62 -2.90 -4.40
N THR A 95 -17.06 -4.01 -4.91
CA THR A 95 -15.65 -4.38 -4.70
C THR A 95 -14.89 -4.46 -6.05
N PRO A 96 -14.69 -3.35 -6.80
CA PRO A 96 -14.01 -3.37 -8.11
C PRO A 96 -12.48 -3.46 -7.98
N MET A 97 -12.03 -4.56 -7.37
CA MET A 97 -10.65 -4.84 -6.96
C MET A 97 -9.68 -4.85 -8.15
N GLY A 98 -10.07 -5.46 -9.28
CA GLY A 98 -9.21 -5.56 -10.46
C GLY A 98 -8.81 -4.20 -11.01
N SER A 99 -9.77 -3.29 -11.11
CA SER A 99 -9.56 -1.90 -11.53
C SER A 99 -8.71 -1.11 -10.53
N ALA A 100 -8.90 -1.33 -9.22
CA ALA A 100 -8.14 -0.67 -8.17
C ALA A 100 -6.67 -1.06 -8.21
N ILE A 101 -6.39 -2.36 -8.33
CA ILE A 101 -5.02 -2.88 -8.43
C ILE A 101 -4.38 -2.43 -9.75
N THR A 102 -5.12 -2.40 -10.86
CA THR A 102 -4.61 -1.90 -12.14
C THR A 102 -4.17 -0.44 -12.01
N MET A 103 -5.02 0.41 -11.42
CA MET A 103 -4.69 1.81 -11.15
C MET A 103 -3.44 1.94 -10.27
N ALA A 104 -3.32 1.12 -9.22
CA ALA A 104 -2.14 1.09 -8.36
C ALA A 104 -0.85 0.78 -9.13
N LEU A 105 -0.87 -0.25 -10.00
CA LEU A 105 0.28 -0.61 -10.81
C LEU A 105 0.67 0.50 -11.79
N ASP A 106 -0.31 1.20 -12.37
CA ASP A 106 -0.06 2.32 -13.29
C ASP A 106 0.60 3.50 -12.59
N ILE A 107 0.09 3.91 -11.43
CA ILE A 107 0.66 5.04 -10.69
C ILE A 107 2.01 4.70 -10.07
N LEU A 108 2.24 3.44 -9.68
CA LEU A 108 3.54 2.98 -9.20
C LEU A 108 4.59 2.99 -10.31
N GLU A 109 4.25 2.50 -11.50
CA GLU A 109 5.17 2.52 -12.63
C GLU A 109 5.49 3.96 -13.05
N ARG A 110 4.46 4.80 -13.18
CA ARG A 110 4.67 6.22 -13.47
C ARG A 110 5.57 6.91 -12.44
N ARG A 111 5.37 6.63 -11.15
CA ARG A 111 6.19 7.25 -10.10
C ARG A 111 7.64 6.79 -10.17
N LYS A 112 7.90 5.53 -10.53
CA LYS A 112 9.26 5.04 -10.79
C LYS A 112 9.93 5.70 -12.00
N GLU A 113 9.17 5.95 -13.05
CA GLU A 113 9.65 6.71 -14.21
C GLU A 113 10.08 8.12 -13.78
N GLU A 114 9.25 8.81 -13.00
CA GLU A 114 9.56 10.14 -12.44
C GLU A 114 10.85 10.12 -11.59
N TYR A 115 11.06 9.09 -10.75
CA TYR A 115 12.32 8.93 -10.01
C TYR A 115 13.52 8.74 -10.95
N SER A 116 13.37 7.90 -11.96
CA SER A 116 14.44 7.56 -12.91
C SER A 116 14.85 8.79 -13.73
N GLU A 117 13.87 9.59 -14.18
CA GLU A 117 14.10 10.84 -14.91
C GLU A 117 14.78 11.91 -14.05
N ALA A 118 14.44 11.98 -12.75
CA ALA A 118 15.05 12.90 -11.81
C ALA A 118 16.42 12.42 -11.28
N GLY A 119 16.85 11.18 -11.60
CA GLY A 119 18.08 10.59 -11.06
C GLY A 119 18.00 10.25 -9.57
N VAL A 120 16.79 10.06 -9.04
CA VAL A 120 16.53 9.74 -7.63
C VAL A 120 16.53 8.23 -7.44
N GLU A 121 17.33 7.74 -6.51
CA GLU A 121 17.31 6.33 -6.12
C GLU A 121 16.01 5.97 -5.42
N TYR A 122 15.53 4.73 -5.62
CA TYR A 122 14.31 4.25 -4.98
C TYR A 122 14.40 2.76 -4.66
N PHE A 123 13.68 2.37 -3.61
CA PHE A 123 13.49 0.97 -3.22
C PHE A 123 12.41 0.31 -4.08
N GLN A 124 12.44 -1.02 -4.14
CA GLN A 124 11.39 -1.81 -4.78
C GLN A 124 10.02 -1.39 -4.21
N PRO A 125 9.06 -0.98 -5.07
CA PRO A 125 7.77 -0.48 -4.58
C PRO A 125 6.93 -1.53 -3.88
N TRP A 126 6.10 -1.07 -2.97
CA TRP A 126 5.18 -1.88 -2.18
C TRP A 126 3.74 -1.65 -2.63
N LEU A 127 3.02 -2.74 -2.85
CA LEU A 127 1.59 -2.77 -3.10
C LEU A 127 0.93 -3.50 -1.93
N VAL A 128 0.22 -2.76 -1.09
CA VAL A 128 -0.53 -3.31 0.05
C VAL A 128 -1.98 -3.40 -0.36
N ILE A 129 -2.54 -4.62 -0.44
CA ILE A 129 -3.93 -4.88 -0.82
C ILE A 129 -4.66 -5.30 0.43
N MET A 130 -5.75 -4.63 0.78
CA MET A 130 -6.56 -4.92 1.95
C MET A 130 -8.03 -5.05 1.55
N THR A 131 -8.66 -6.19 1.83
CA THR A 131 -10.05 -6.47 1.43
C THR A 131 -10.70 -7.51 2.34
N ASP A 132 -12.00 -7.36 2.57
CA ASP A 132 -12.84 -8.33 3.29
C ASP A 132 -13.72 -9.16 2.34
N GLY A 133 -13.58 -9.00 1.02
CA GLY A 133 -14.52 -9.56 0.05
C GLY A 133 -13.91 -10.07 -1.25
N ILE A 134 -14.80 -10.40 -2.18
CA ILE A 134 -14.46 -10.93 -3.52
C ILE A 134 -14.54 -9.84 -4.59
N PRO A 135 -13.69 -9.91 -5.63
CA PRO A 135 -13.77 -8.99 -6.77
C PRO A 135 -15.13 -9.02 -7.46
N THR A 136 -15.64 -7.85 -7.80
CA THR A 136 -16.85 -7.68 -8.65
C THR A 136 -16.53 -7.42 -10.11
N ASP A 137 -15.25 -7.39 -10.48
CA ASP A 137 -14.72 -7.17 -11.82
C ASP A 137 -13.68 -8.23 -12.21
N SER A 138 -13.23 -8.21 -13.47
CA SER A 138 -12.22 -9.18 -13.95
C SER A 138 -10.85 -8.86 -13.37
N ILE A 139 -10.16 -9.91 -12.93
CA ILE A 139 -8.86 -9.82 -12.26
C ILE A 139 -7.74 -10.54 -13.02
N GLU A 140 -8.06 -11.29 -14.07
CA GLU A 140 -7.10 -12.16 -14.77
C GLU A 140 -5.89 -11.40 -15.31
N GLU A 141 -6.11 -10.29 -16.02
CA GLU A 141 -5.03 -9.50 -16.62
C GLU A 141 -4.14 -8.86 -15.55
N VAL A 142 -4.76 -8.29 -14.52
CA VAL A 142 -4.03 -7.61 -13.45
C VAL A 142 -3.25 -8.60 -12.58
N ILE A 143 -3.76 -9.83 -12.37
CA ILE A 143 -3.01 -10.93 -11.74
C ILE A 143 -1.74 -11.23 -12.55
N GLN A 144 -1.87 -11.44 -13.87
CA GLN A 144 -0.72 -11.75 -14.72
C GLN A 144 0.33 -10.63 -14.68
N ARG A 145 -0.11 -9.37 -14.73
CA ARG A 145 0.77 -8.20 -14.62
C ARG A 145 1.47 -8.14 -13.27
N THR A 146 0.74 -8.37 -12.17
CA THR A 146 1.27 -8.36 -10.80
C THR A 146 2.32 -9.46 -10.63
N VAL A 147 1.99 -10.71 -10.99
CA VAL A 147 2.90 -11.87 -10.94
C VAL A 147 4.18 -11.61 -11.72
N LYS A 148 4.08 -11.03 -12.92
CA LYS A 148 5.24 -10.66 -13.74
C LYS A 148 6.14 -9.64 -13.02
N LEU A 149 5.57 -8.65 -12.34
CA LEU A 149 6.35 -7.64 -11.61
C LEU A 149 7.02 -8.26 -10.37
N VAL A 150 6.30 -9.09 -9.61
CA VAL A 150 6.84 -9.78 -8.43
C VAL A 150 7.99 -10.72 -8.81
N ASN A 151 7.80 -11.58 -9.81
CA ASN A 151 8.83 -12.54 -10.25
C ASN A 151 10.09 -11.85 -10.79
N ASN A 152 9.94 -10.65 -11.38
CA ASN A 152 11.06 -9.83 -11.85
C ASN A 152 11.67 -8.94 -10.75
N ARG A 153 11.25 -9.10 -9.48
CA ARG A 153 11.69 -8.29 -8.34
C ARG A 153 11.49 -6.78 -8.55
N LYS A 154 10.38 -6.42 -9.21
CA LYS A 154 9.99 -5.02 -9.49
C LYS A 154 8.86 -4.53 -8.60
N LEU A 155 8.25 -5.40 -7.79
CA LEU A 155 7.13 -5.08 -6.91
C LEU A 155 7.09 -6.06 -5.75
N THR A 156 6.89 -5.56 -4.53
CA THR A 156 6.57 -6.35 -3.35
C THR A 156 5.08 -6.22 -3.09
N VAL A 157 4.38 -7.33 -2.89
CA VAL A 157 2.93 -7.34 -2.67
C VAL A 157 2.62 -7.87 -1.29
N PHE A 158 1.76 -7.18 -0.56
CA PHE A 158 1.23 -7.56 0.74
C PHE A 158 -0.29 -7.72 0.63
N PRO A 159 -0.79 -8.92 0.29
CA PRO A 159 -2.22 -9.18 0.28
C PRO A 159 -2.70 -9.51 1.69
N ILE A 160 -3.68 -8.75 2.15
CA ILE A 160 -4.22 -8.84 3.50
C ILE A 160 -5.73 -9.04 3.42
N GLY A 161 -6.19 -10.20 3.89
CA GLY A 161 -7.61 -10.51 4.06
C GLY A 161 -8.12 -9.98 5.38
N ILE A 162 -9.31 -9.38 5.37
CA ILE A 162 -9.98 -8.82 6.54
C ILE A 162 -11.19 -9.70 6.85
N GLY A 163 -11.30 -10.19 8.09
CA GLY A 163 -12.41 -11.05 8.49
C GLY A 163 -12.43 -12.40 7.77
N ASP A 164 -13.54 -13.13 7.94
CA ASP A 164 -13.68 -14.50 7.43
C ASP A 164 -14.19 -14.57 5.98
N GLU A 165 -14.72 -13.47 5.44
CA GLU A 165 -15.28 -13.41 4.08
C GLU A 165 -14.23 -13.12 3.00
N ALA A 166 -13.01 -12.75 3.41
CA ALA A 166 -11.91 -12.49 2.49
C ALA A 166 -11.50 -13.77 1.73
N ASP A 167 -11.47 -13.68 0.40
CA ASP A 167 -11.07 -14.81 -0.45
C ASP A 167 -9.53 -14.88 -0.55
N MET A 168 -8.96 -15.67 0.36
CA MET A 168 -7.51 -15.89 0.43
C MET A 168 -6.96 -16.60 -0.81
N ASP A 169 -7.75 -17.43 -1.48
CA ASP A 169 -7.34 -18.07 -2.73
C ASP A 169 -7.19 -17.05 -3.85
N ILE A 170 -8.09 -16.07 -3.95
CA ILE A 170 -7.96 -14.94 -4.87
C ILE A 170 -6.76 -14.07 -4.51
N LEU A 171 -6.61 -13.68 -3.24
CA LEU A 171 -5.51 -12.85 -2.78
C LEU A 171 -4.13 -13.49 -3.05
N SER A 172 -4.02 -14.81 -2.86
CA SER A 172 -2.78 -15.55 -3.12
C SER A 172 -2.31 -15.46 -4.58
N LYS A 173 -3.22 -15.24 -5.53
CA LYS A 173 -2.88 -15.12 -6.96
C LYS A 173 -2.06 -13.85 -7.25
N PHE A 174 -2.14 -12.83 -6.40
CA PHE A 174 -1.38 -11.58 -6.58
C PHE A 174 0.05 -11.65 -6.01
N SER A 175 0.35 -12.60 -5.12
CA SER A 175 1.64 -12.70 -4.42
C SER A 175 2.30 -14.07 -4.60
N PRO A 176 2.80 -14.41 -5.80
CA PRO A 176 3.45 -15.69 -6.02
C PRO A 176 4.67 -15.85 -5.09
N GLY A 177 4.67 -16.93 -4.29
CA GLY A 177 5.74 -17.25 -3.34
C GLY A 177 5.57 -16.68 -1.94
N ASN A 178 4.55 -15.86 -1.67
CA ASN A 178 4.20 -15.39 -0.33
C ASN A 178 2.70 -15.62 -0.08
N ALA A 179 2.38 -16.30 1.03
CA ALA A 179 0.99 -16.49 1.41
C ALA A 179 0.33 -15.14 1.76
N PRO A 180 -0.95 -14.92 1.39
CA PRO A 180 -1.71 -13.79 1.89
C PRO A 180 -1.85 -13.90 3.41
N ALA A 181 -1.84 -12.76 4.09
CA ALA A 181 -1.99 -12.69 5.54
C ALA A 181 -3.46 -12.41 5.89
N LYS A 182 -3.99 -13.07 6.91
CA LYS A 182 -5.32 -12.74 7.44
C LYS A 182 -5.17 -11.83 8.66
N LEU A 183 -5.93 -10.74 8.68
CA LEU A 183 -5.92 -9.77 9.77
C LEU A 183 -6.64 -10.35 10.98
N LYS A 184 -5.90 -10.57 12.06
CA LYS A 184 -6.44 -11.09 13.30
C LYS A 184 -7.26 -10.03 14.03
N ASP A 185 -8.47 -10.39 14.47
CA ASP A 185 -9.33 -9.58 15.36
C ASP A 185 -9.56 -8.12 14.90
N LEU A 186 -9.51 -7.86 13.59
CA LEU A 186 -9.54 -6.50 13.02
C LEU A 186 -8.47 -5.58 13.61
N ASP A 187 -7.28 -6.10 13.97
CA ASP A 187 -6.20 -5.31 14.55
C ASP A 187 -5.40 -4.54 13.46
N PHE A 188 -6.11 -3.62 12.79
CA PHE A 188 -5.51 -2.70 11.82
C PHE A 188 -4.37 -1.89 12.45
N THR A 189 -4.49 -1.55 13.73
CA THR A 189 -3.48 -0.81 14.48
C THR A 189 -2.15 -1.55 14.47
N ALA A 190 -2.10 -2.81 14.91
CA ALA A 190 -0.87 -3.59 14.94
C ALA A 190 -0.30 -3.86 13.54
N LEU A 191 -1.17 -4.08 12.54
CA LEU A 191 -0.76 -4.19 11.14
C LEU A 191 -0.04 -2.92 10.66
N PHE A 192 -0.64 -1.75 10.88
CA PHE A 192 -0.09 -0.49 10.41
C PHE A 192 1.14 -0.05 11.22
N GLU A 193 1.27 -0.44 12.49
CA GLU A 193 2.51 -0.30 13.26
C GLU A 193 3.63 -1.13 12.65
N TRP A 194 3.35 -2.41 12.35
CA TRP A 194 4.31 -3.29 11.67
C TRP A 194 4.71 -2.74 10.30
N LEU A 195 3.76 -2.23 9.52
CA LEU A 195 4.02 -1.63 8.21
C LEU A 195 4.86 -0.36 8.33
N SER A 196 4.53 0.52 9.29
CA SER A 196 5.31 1.74 9.58
C SER A 196 6.76 1.40 9.86
N GLN A 197 6.96 0.43 10.74
CA GLN A 197 8.30 0.03 11.16
C GLN A 197 9.08 -0.62 10.01
N SER A 198 8.41 -1.40 9.16
CA SER A 198 9.02 -1.99 7.97
C SER A 198 9.46 -0.91 6.98
N VAL A 199 8.65 0.14 6.77
CA VAL A 199 9.02 1.30 5.94
C VAL A 199 10.21 2.06 6.54
N ILE A 200 10.19 2.29 7.87
CA ILE A 200 11.28 2.96 8.58
C ILE A 200 12.60 2.19 8.43
N ASP A 201 12.59 0.88 8.63
CA ASP A 201 13.79 0.05 8.51
C ASP A 201 14.29 0.05 7.06
N THR A 202 13.38 -0.04 6.08
CA THR A 202 13.71 0.07 4.66
C THR A 202 14.36 1.42 4.35
N SER A 203 13.83 2.53 4.85
CA SER A 203 14.37 3.87 4.62
C SER A 203 15.80 4.07 5.15
N LYS A 204 16.23 3.24 6.11
CA LYS A 204 17.56 3.26 6.73
C LYS A 204 18.53 2.25 6.11
N SER A 205 18.05 1.39 5.22
CA SER A 205 18.83 0.35 4.55
C SER A 205 19.45 0.84 3.23
N MET A 206 20.31 0.03 2.61
CA MET A 206 20.91 0.37 1.33
C MET A 206 19.96 0.02 0.18
N ALA A 207 19.72 0.98 -0.72
CA ALA A 207 18.92 0.74 -1.92
C ALA A 207 19.55 -0.40 -2.75
N GLY A 208 18.75 -1.41 -3.10
CA GLY A 208 19.20 -2.59 -3.83
C GLY A 208 19.49 -3.83 -2.98
N GLU A 209 19.48 -3.73 -1.64
CA GLU A 209 19.50 -4.91 -0.76
C GLU A 209 18.11 -5.55 -0.62
N SER A 210 18.09 -6.86 -0.35
CA SER A 210 16.87 -7.57 0.00
C SER A 210 16.36 -7.12 1.36
N ILE A 211 15.14 -6.58 1.40
CA ILE A 211 14.49 -6.08 2.61
C ILE A 211 14.22 -7.26 3.57
N ASN A 212 14.69 -7.14 4.80
CA ASN A 212 14.32 -8.07 5.86
C ASN A 212 13.13 -7.49 6.63
N LEU A 213 11.93 -7.95 6.28
CA LEU A 213 10.70 -7.52 6.94
C LEU A 213 10.66 -8.05 8.37
N LYS A 214 10.06 -7.28 9.28
CA LYS A 214 9.82 -7.76 10.64
C LYS A 214 8.85 -8.92 10.63
N ASP A 215 8.91 -9.74 11.67
CA ASP A 215 7.94 -10.80 11.90
C ASP A 215 6.51 -10.20 12.01
N PRO A 216 5.56 -10.60 11.16
CA PRO A 216 4.17 -10.11 11.18
C PRO A 216 3.27 -10.83 12.20
N SER A 217 3.80 -11.76 12.99
CA SER A 217 3.02 -12.61 13.93
C SER A 217 2.18 -11.85 14.96
N THR A 218 2.42 -10.55 15.17
CA THR A 218 1.66 -9.72 16.12
C THR A 218 0.25 -9.40 15.64
N TRP A 219 0.00 -9.34 14.32
CA TRP A 219 -1.28 -8.95 13.72
C TRP A 219 -1.85 -10.01 12.77
N MET A 220 -1.00 -10.95 12.32
CA MET A 220 -1.40 -12.00 11.41
C MET A 220 -2.04 -13.17 12.16
N GLU A 221 -3.19 -13.64 11.66
CA GLU A 221 -3.75 -14.92 12.10
C GLU A 221 -2.81 -16.05 11.66
N LEU A 222 -2.35 -16.85 12.61
CA LEU A 222 -1.47 -17.99 12.34
C LEU A 222 -2.34 -19.25 12.20
N ASP A 223 -2.27 -19.90 11.04
CA ASP A 223 -2.81 -21.24 10.87
C ASP A 223 -2.06 -22.19 11.82
N LEU A 224 -2.77 -22.75 12.80
CA LEU A 224 -2.25 -23.73 13.76
C LEU A 224 -2.10 -25.13 13.15
#